data_AF-A0A9E6RWU6-F1
#
_entry.id   AF-A0A9E6RWU6-F1
#
_cell.length_a   1.000
_cell.length_b   1.000
_cell.length_c   1.000
_cell.angle_alpha   90.00
_cell.angle_beta   90.00
_cell.angle_gamma   90.00
#
_symmetry.space_group_name_H-M   'P 1'
#
loop_
_entity.id
_entity.type
_entity.pdbx_description
1 polymer ?
#
loop_
_entity_poly.entity_id
_entity_poly.type
_entity_poly.pdbx_seq_one_letter_code
_entity_poly.pdbx_strand_id
1 'polypeptide(L)'
;MQLVTKKSPSNSLNKIDFFVFILLWSVATVGGFIVSLLLIEIGEKPDVEVLETAVGALAIALPQSYLLRAKILPLSWIISTMLGWVLITVVGVGALGWFVLSTKFLSFRIFYGIITGGIGGLVIGMTQWWLAIPPSVCWGWCWMFFSSAIWAIALCLGSVVGIIVYNSTNLFLGEIIGLGFTWLIVSILTGITAYKLFN
;
A
#
# COMPACT_ATOMS: atom_id res chain seq x y z
N MET A 1 44.62 -19.42 -27.07
CA MET A 1 44.26 -19.49 -25.63
C MET A 1 42.95 -18.74 -25.46
N GLN A 2 41.82 -19.47 -25.39
CA GLN A 2 40.48 -18.88 -25.25
C GLN A 2 40.27 -18.43 -23.80
N LEU A 3 40.04 -17.13 -23.60
CA LEU A 3 39.58 -16.58 -22.32
C LEU A 3 38.08 -16.88 -22.20
N VAL A 4 37.76 -17.91 -21.43
CA VAL A 4 36.41 -18.22 -20.98
C VAL A 4 35.91 -17.05 -20.13
N THR A 5 34.98 -16.28 -20.67
CA THR A 5 34.25 -15.24 -19.94
C THR A 5 33.34 -15.93 -18.92
N LYS A 6 33.82 -16.03 -17.69
CA LYS A 6 33.03 -16.47 -16.53
C LYS A 6 31.91 -15.46 -16.31
N LYS A 7 30.72 -15.76 -16.81
CA LYS A 7 29.49 -14.98 -16.58
C LYS A 7 29.31 -14.84 -15.06
N SER A 8 29.44 -13.62 -14.54
CA SER A 8 29.39 -13.34 -13.10
C SER A 8 28.06 -13.83 -12.49
N PRO A 9 28.08 -14.70 -11.47
CA PRO A 9 26.87 -15.18 -10.79
C PRO A 9 26.18 -14.09 -9.93
N SER A 10 26.76 -12.89 -9.79
CA SER A 10 26.23 -11.83 -8.92
C SER A 10 24.91 -11.23 -9.42
N ASN A 11 24.71 -11.16 -10.74
CA ASN A 11 23.51 -10.52 -11.32
C ASN A 11 22.25 -11.38 -11.22
N SER A 12 22.38 -12.71 -11.09
CA SER A 12 21.23 -13.62 -10.93
C SER A 12 20.76 -13.69 -9.48
N LEU A 13 21.67 -13.67 -8.50
CA LEU A 13 21.30 -13.67 -7.08
C LEU A 13 20.49 -12.41 -6.72
N ASN A 14 20.99 -11.23 -7.10
CA ASN A 14 20.30 -9.97 -6.82
C ASN A 14 18.90 -9.87 -7.45
N LYS A 15 18.67 -10.55 -8.58
CA LYS A 15 17.34 -10.63 -9.20
C LYS A 15 16.40 -11.52 -8.42
N ILE A 16 16.87 -12.66 -7.92
CA ILE A 16 16.06 -13.57 -7.12
C ILE A 16 15.66 -12.88 -5.82
N ASP A 17 16.61 -12.23 -5.13
CA ASP A 17 16.34 -11.51 -3.88
C ASP A 17 15.32 -10.38 -4.08
N PHE A 18 15.41 -9.66 -5.20
CA PHE A 18 14.42 -8.66 -5.60
C PHE A 18 13.00 -9.25 -5.73
N PHE A 19 12.84 -10.33 -6.49
CA PHE A 19 11.54 -10.95 -6.68
C PHE A 19 10.99 -11.57 -5.39
N VAL A 20 11.84 -12.21 -4.59
CA VAL A 20 11.45 -12.80 -3.31
C VAL A 20 10.99 -11.71 -2.35
N PHE A 21 11.72 -10.60 -2.23
CA PHE A 21 11.31 -9.49 -1.37
C PHE A 21 9.96 -8.92 -1.80
N ILE A 22 9.77 -8.64 -3.09
CA ILE A 22 8.50 -8.09 -3.59
C ILE A 22 7.36 -9.07 -3.34
N LEU A 23 7.56 -10.36 -3.59
CA LEU A 23 6.55 -11.38 -3.34
C LEU A 23 6.17 -11.43 -1.85
N LEU A 24 7.15 -11.48 -0.95
CA LEU A 24 6.91 -11.49 0.49
C LEU A 24 6.23 -10.20 0.96
N TRP A 25 6.63 -9.05 0.43
CA TRP A 25 6.02 -7.76 0.72
C TRP A 25 4.56 -7.71 0.25
N SER A 26 4.29 -8.20 -0.95
CA SER A 26 2.94 -8.29 -1.50
C SER A 26 2.05 -9.22 -0.69
N VAL A 27 2.56 -10.40 -0.32
CA VAL A 27 1.83 -11.35 0.54
C VAL A 27 1.58 -10.74 1.93
N ALA A 28 2.56 -10.08 2.53
CA ALA A 28 2.40 -9.41 3.82
C ALA A 28 1.31 -8.32 3.77
N THR A 29 1.32 -7.52 2.71
CA THR A 29 0.39 -6.38 2.56
C THR A 29 -1.02 -6.85 2.24
N VAL A 30 -1.17 -7.69 1.21
CA VAL A 30 -2.48 -8.20 0.78
C VAL A 30 -3.05 -9.16 1.81
N GLY A 31 -2.21 -10.00 2.42
CA GLY A 31 -2.60 -10.86 3.53
C GLY A 31 -3.07 -10.04 4.74
N GLY A 32 -2.35 -8.97 5.10
CA GLY A 32 -2.77 -8.04 6.14
C GLY A 32 -4.12 -7.38 5.83
N PHE A 33 -4.34 -6.96 4.58
CA PHE A 33 -5.64 -6.46 4.14
C PHE A 33 -6.74 -7.53 4.28
N ILE A 34 -6.54 -8.75 3.78
CA ILE A 34 -7.53 -9.84 3.90
C ILE A 34 -7.85 -10.14 5.37
N VAL A 35 -6.83 -10.19 6.24
CA VAL A 35 -7.03 -10.37 7.68
C VAL A 35 -7.81 -9.20 8.28
N SER A 36 -7.56 -7.97 7.85
CA SER A 36 -8.31 -6.81 8.32
C SER A 36 -9.80 -6.88 7.97
N LEU A 37 -10.19 -7.55 6.88
CA LEU A 37 -11.60 -7.75 6.52
C LEU A 37 -12.35 -8.66 7.50
N LEU A 38 -11.65 -9.43 8.32
CA LEU A 38 -12.26 -10.22 9.38
C LEU A 38 -12.58 -9.38 10.63
N LEU A 39 -12.00 -8.18 10.73
CA LEU A 39 -12.05 -7.32 11.90
C LEU A 39 -12.76 -5.99 11.65
N ILE A 40 -12.90 -5.61 10.37
CA ILE A 40 -13.43 -4.32 9.93
C ILE A 40 -14.48 -4.59 8.88
N GLU A 41 -15.62 -3.91 9.02
CA GLU A 41 -16.64 -3.90 7.99
C GLU A 41 -16.26 -2.89 6.90
N ILE A 42 -16.19 -3.34 5.64
CA ILE A 42 -16.07 -2.41 4.50
C ILE A 42 -17.44 -1.77 4.30
N GLY A 43 -17.56 -0.50 4.70
CA GLY A 43 -18.75 0.32 4.53
C GLY A 43 -18.59 1.45 3.52
N GLU A 44 -19.60 2.31 3.45
CA GLU A 44 -19.49 3.59 2.74
C GLU A 44 -18.69 4.59 3.59
N LYS A 45 -18.28 5.71 2.99
CA LYS A 45 -17.34 6.67 3.60
C LYS A 45 -17.66 7.15 5.05
N PRO A 46 -18.91 7.27 5.54
CA PRO A 46 -19.15 7.66 6.93
C PRO A 46 -18.95 6.54 7.96
N ASP A 47 -18.86 5.29 7.53
CA ASP A 47 -19.01 4.14 8.44
C ASP A 47 -17.68 3.63 9.01
N VAL A 48 -16.54 3.95 8.35
CA VAL A 48 -15.22 3.47 8.80
C VAL A 48 -14.59 4.43 9.81
N GLU A 49 -14.58 4.02 11.07
CA GLU A 49 -14.08 4.83 12.17
C GLU A 49 -12.54 4.82 12.30
N VAL A 50 -12.01 5.72 13.12
CA VAL A 50 -10.58 5.83 13.41
C VAL A 50 -10.02 4.53 14.01
N LEU A 51 -10.81 3.85 14.86
CA LEU A 51 -10.39 2.60 15.51
C LEU A 51 -10.22 1.48 14.48
N GLU A 52 -11.20 1.31 13.59
CA GLU A 52 -11.16 0.31 12.52
C GLU A 52 -9.97 0.57 11.60
N THR A 53 -9.77 1.83 11.22
CA THR A 53 -8.59 2.25 10.44
C THR A 53 -7.29 1.86 11.13
N ALA A 54 -7.17 2.07 12.45
CA ALA A 54 -5.99 1.73 13.22
C ALA A 54 -5.76 0.20 13.27
N VAL A 55 -6.82 -0.58 13.46
CA VAL A 55 -6.76 -2.06 13.45
C VAL A 55 -6.32 -2.58 12.08
N GLY A 56 -6.86 -2.01 11.00
CA GLY A 56 -6.51 -2.40 9.63
C GLY A 56 -5.07 -2.04 9.29
N ALA A 57 -4.65 -0.84 9.69
CA ALA A 57 -3.26 -0.42 9.56
C ALA A 57 -2.30 -1.35 10.31
N LEU A 58 -2.67 -1.79 11.52
CA LEU A 58 -1.86 -2.71 12.31
C LEU A 58 -1.73 -4.08 11.64
N ALA A 59 -2.83 -4.62 11.09
CA ALA A 59 -2.84 -5.89 10.38
C ALA A 59 -1.87 -5.92 9.18
N ILE A 60 -1.63 -4.76 8.56
CA ILE A 60 -0.69 -4.60 7.43
C ILE A 60 0.72 -4.28 7.92
N ALA A 61 0.85 -3.37 8.89
CA ALA A 61 2.14 -2.87 9.33
C ALA A 61 2.95 -3.92 10.09
N LEU A 62 2.30 -4.82 10.84
CA LEU A 62 2.96 -5.91 11.57
C LEU A 62 3.79 -6.82 10.64
N PRO A 63 3.19 -7.51 9.64
CA PRO A 63 3.96 -8.38 8.77
C PRO A 63 4.99 -7.63 7.91
N GLN A 64 4.71 -6.40 7.47
CA GLN A 64 5.69 -5.55 6.78
C GLN A 64 6.89 -5.20 7.68
N SER A 65 6.64 -4.83 8.93
CA SER A 65 7.70 -4.49 9.89
C SER A 65 8.62 -5.67 10.17
N TYR A 66 8.08 -6.90 10.17
CA TYR A 66 8.87 -8.10 10.30
C TYR A 66 9.82 -8.26 9.12
N LEU A 67 9.39 -8.00 7.88
CA LEU A 67 10.27 -8.04 6.70
C LEU A 67 11.38 -6.98 6.76
N LEU A 68 11.08 -5.80 7.30
CA LEU A 68 12.04 -4.69 7.39
C LEU A 68 12.93 -4.72 8.64
N ARG A 69 12.74 -5.68 9.56
CA ARG A 69 13.42 -5.73 10.87
C ARG A 69 14.94 -5.70 10.84
N ALA A 70 15.54 -6.15 9.74
CA ALA A 70 16.99 -6.14 9.55
C ALA A 70 17.54 -4.77 9.10
N LYS A 71 16.65 -3.86 8.70
CA LYS A 71 17.00 -2.57 8.06
C LYS A 71 16.53 -1.37 8.87
N ILE A 72 15.37 -1.46 9.50
CA ILE A 72 14.78 -0.39 10.32
C ILE A 72 14.19 -0.96 11.61
N LEU A 73 13.92 -0.09 12.59
CA LEU A 73 13.22 -0.46 13.82
C LEU A 73 11.77 -0.86 13.50
N PRO A 74 11.35 -2.12 13.79
CA PRO A 74 9.99 -2.59 13.46
C PRO A 74 8.90 -1.72 14.08
N LEU A 75 9.09 -1.32 15.34
CA LEU A 75 8.11 -0.51 16.07
C LEU A 75 7.91 0.86 15.41
N SER A 76 8.96 1.47 14.89
CA SER A 76 8.86 2.74 14.16
C SER A 76 8.03 2.59 12.89
N TRP A 77 8.17 1.48 12.15
CA TRP A 77 7.35 1.21 10.96
C TRP A 77 5.87 1.03 11.32
N ILE A 78 5.58 0.31 12.40
CA ILE A 78 4.22 0.09 12.89
C ILE A 78 3.58 1.41 13.29
N ILE A 79 4.23 2.17 14.18
CA ILE A 79 3.69 3.44 14.70
C ILE A 79 3.50 4.45 13.56
N SER A 80 4.48 4.57 12.66
CA SER A 80 4.39 5.51 11.55
C SER A 80 3.25 5.18 10.59
N THR A 81 3.07 3.90 10.25
CA THR A 81 2.00 3.44 9.37
C THR A 81 0.64 3.64 10.02
N MET A 82 0.48 3.26 11.29
CA MET A 82 -0.75 3.52 12.04
C MET A 82 -1.06 5.02 12.13
N LEU A 83 -0.08 5.85 12.44
CA LEU A 83 -0.25 7.29 12.53
C LEU A 83 -0.70 7.88 11.20
N GLY A 84 -0.08 7.47 10.08
CA GLY A 84 -0.48 7.91 8.74
C GLY A 84 -1.95 7.59 8.45
N TRP A 85 -2.37 6.36 8.72
CA TRP A 85 -3.74 5.92 8.52
C TRP A 85 -4.75 6.64 9.44
N VAL A 86 -4.42 6.83 10.72
CA VAL A 86 -5.27 7.58 11.65
C VAL A 86 -5.42 9.04 11.21
N LEU A 87 -4.31 9.69 10.81
CA LEU A 87 -4.34 11.09 10.40
C LEU A 87 -5.21 11.32 9.17
N ILE A 88 -5.16 10.44 8.16
CA ILE A 88 -6.01 10.61 6.96
C ILE A 88 -7.50 10.46 7.29
N THR A 89 -7.85 9.59 8.23
CA THR A 89 -9.23 9.40 8.68
C THR A 89 -9.71 10.62 9.46
N VAL A 90 -8.89 11.14 10.38
CA VAL A 90 -9.21 12.33 11.19
C VAL A 90 -9.39 13.59 10.32
N VAL A 91 -8.59 13.75 9.26
CA VAL A 91 -8.69 14.90 8.34
C VAL A 91 -9.87 14.76 7.34
N GLY A 92 -10.64 13.67 7.42
CA GLY A 92 -11.86 13.48 6.61
C GLY A 92 -11.61 13.01 5.17
N VAL A 93 -10.38 12.60 4.86
CA VAL A 93 -10.09 11.90 3.59
C VAL A 93 -10.75 10.52 3.61
N GLY A 94 -10.83 9.91 4.79
CA GLY A 94 -11.43 8.61 5.05
C GLY A 94 -10.40 7.48 5.02
N ALA A 95 -10.83 6.27 5.41
CA ALA A 95 -10.02 5.07 5.44
C ALA A 95 -9.79 4.52 4.01
N LEU A 96 -8.97 5.19 3.20
CA LEU A 96 -8.83 4.95 1.74
C LEU A 96 -8.62 3.50 1.31
N GLY A 97 -8.11 2.64 2.19
CA GLY A 97 -7.93 1.22 1.94
C GLY A 97 -9.16 0.34 2.26
N TRP A 98 -10.21 0.90 2.85
CA TRP A 98 -11.33 0.18 3.45
C TRP A 98 -12.71 0.79 3.18
N PHE A 99 -12.81 1.89 2.43
CA PHE A 99 -14.11 2.43 2.00
C PHE A 99 -14.28 2.40 0.48
N VAL A 100 -15.54 2.36 0.06
CA VAL A 100 -15.95 2.38 -1.34
C VAL A 100 -16.73 3.66 -1.63
N LEU A 101 -16.60 4.18 -2.87
CA LEU A 101 -17.40 5.29 -3.35
C LEU A 101 -18.80 4.80 -3.80
N SER A 102 -19.86 5.33 -3.20
CA SER A 102 -21.26 4.99 -3.51
C SER A 102 -21.73 5.45 -4.90
N THR A 103 -20.94 6.29 -5.59
CA THR A 103 -21.29 6.84 -6.90
C THR A 103 -21.00 5.87 -8.05
N LYS A 104 -21.90 5.82 -9.04
CA LYS A 104 -21.71 5.03 -10.27
C LYS A 104 -21.01 5.81 -11.40
N PHE A 105 -20.68 7.08 -11.19
CA PHE A 105 -20.03 7.90 -12.23
C PHE A 105 -18.53 7.63 -12.28
N LEU A 106 -18.09 6.86 -13.28
CA LEU A 106 -16.69 6.43 -13.44
C LEU A 106 -15.70 7.61 -13.43
N SER A 107 -15.98 8.66 -14.19
CA SER A 107 -15.09 9.83 -14.28
C SER A 107 -14.88 10.51 -12.92
N PHE A 108 -15.95 10.61 -12.13
CA PHE A 108 -15.86 11.17 -10.78
C PHE A 108 -15.05 10.25 -9.87
N ARG A 109 -15.26 8.93 -9.94
CA ARG A 109 -14.50 7.94 -9.15
C ARG A 109 -13.01 7.97 -9.45
N ILE A 110 -12.64 8.08 -10.73
CA ILE A 110 -11.24 8.22 -11.14
C ILE A 110 -10.66 9.50 -10.55
N PHE A 111 -11.29 10.65 -10.81
CA PHE A 111 -10.79 11.94 -10.34
C PHE A 111 -10.67 11.99 -8.81
N TYR A 112 -11.70 11.52 -8.11
CA TYR A 112 -11.70 11.46 -6.65
C TYR A 112 -10.65 10.49 -6.11
N GLY A 113 -10.47 9.33 -6.77
CA GLY A 113 -9.43 8.35 -6.43
C GLY A 113 -8.02 8.91 -6.58
N ILE A 114 -7.73 9.69 -7.64
CA ILE A 114 -6.43 10.36 -7.82
C ILE A 114 -6.17 11.31 -6.65
N ILE A 115 -7.13 12.19 -6.35
CA ILE A 115 -6.95 13.22 -5.32
C ILE A 115 -6.80 12.59 -3.95
N THR A 116 -7.75 11.74 -3.58
CA THR A 116 -7.77 11.16 -2.24
C THR A 116 -6.63 10.16 -2.04
N GLY A 117 -6.31 9.33 -3.05
CA GLY A 117 -5.13 8.47 -3.04
C GLY A 117 -3.82 9.25 -2.97
N GLY A 118 -3.70 10.33 -3.72
CA GLY A 118 -2.55 11.22 -3.69
C GLY A 118 -2.34 11.83 -2.29
N ILE A 119 -3.40 12.37 -1.68
CA ILE A 119 -3.35 12.95 -0.33
C ILE A 119 -3.02 11.86 0.70
N GLY A 120 -3.72 10.73 0.67
CA GLY A 120 -3.52 9.65 1.63
C GLY A 120 -2.13 9.04 1.56
N GLY A 121 -1.66 8.74 0.35
CA GLY A 121 -0.32 8.24 0.12
C GLY A 121 0.76 9.24 0.55
N LEU A 122 0.52 10.54 0.38
CA LEU A 122 1.45 11.58 0.85
C LEU A 122 1.53 11.58 2.39
N VAL A 123 0.39 11.55 3.10
CA VAL A 123 0.34 11.56 4.57
C VAL A 123 0.97 10.29 5.16
N ILE A 124 0.63 9.12 4.62
CA ILE A 124 1.25 7.84 5.03
C ILE A 124 2.75 7.87 4.74
N GLY A 125 3.15 8.32 3.55
CA GLY A 125 4.55 8.41 3.18
C GLY A 125 5.33 9.38 4.06
N MET A 126 4.72 10.51 4.44
CA MET A 126 5.34 11.52 5.31
C MET A 126 5.58 10.99 6.72
N THR A 127 4.58 10.31 7.30
CA THR A 127 4.72 9.70 8.64
C THR A 127 5.77 8.60 8.64
N GLN A 128 5.79 7.73 7.63
CA GLN A 128 6.81 6.69 7.46
C GLN A 128 8.21 7.26 7.25
N TRP A 129 8.35 8.27 6.41
CA TRP A 129 9.62 8.94 6.20
C TRP A 129 10.15 9.58 7.49
N TRP A 130 9.29 10.30 8.22
CA TRP A 130 9.69 11.02 9.42
C TRP A 130 10.08 10.08 10.57
N LEU A 131 9.31 9.01 10.80
CA LEU A 131 9.44 8.20 12.01
C LEU A 131 10.17 6.87 11.79
N ALA A 132 10.12 6.29 10.59
CA ALA A 132 10.59 4.94 10.34
C ALA A 132 11.82 4.85 9.43
N ILE A 133 11.96 5.73 8.45
CA ILE A 133 13.11 5.72 7.52
C ILE A 133 14.30 6.40 8.19
N PRO A 134 15.43 5.70 8.39
CA PRO A 134 16.60 6.29 9.03
C PRO A 134 17.17 7.47 8.22
N PRO A 135 17.68 8.52 8.87
CA PRO A 135 18.31 9.65 8.19
C PRO A 135 19.54 9.26 7.34
N SER A 136 20.15 8.11 7.61
CA SER A 136 21.26 7.56 6.83
C SER A 136 20.87 7.12 5.42
N VAL A 137 19.57 6.91 5.15
CA VAL A 137 19.05 6.54 3.84
C VAL A 137 19.01 7.79 2.96
N CYS A 138 20.00 7.90 2.07
CA CYS A 138 20.02 8.94 1.05
C CYS A 138 18.73 8.85 0.21
N TRP A 139 18.07 9.98 -0.02
CA TRP A 139 16.79 10.07 -0.76
C TRP A 139 15.57 9.42 -0.06
N GLY A 140 15.64 9.17 1.26
CA GLY A 140 14.50 8.68 2.04
C GLY A 140 13.23 9.54 1.91
N TRP A 141 13.38 10.85 1.71
CA TRP A 141 12.26 11.78 1.53
C TRP A 141 11.46 11.51 0.24
N CYS A 142 12.06 10.91 -0.78
CA CYS A 142 11.35 10.56 -2.02
C CYS A 142 10.25 9.52 -1.80
N TRP A 143 10.33 8.75 -0.70
CA TRP A 143 9.30 7.81 -0.29
C TRP A 143 7.91 8.44 -0.22
N MET A 144 7.82 9.69 0.26
CA MET A 144 6.56 10.43 0.36
C MET A 144 5.88 10.59 -1.01
N PHE A 145 6.66 10.98 -2.02
CA PHE A 145 6.16 11.21 -3.37
C PHE A 145 5.84 9.90 -4.08
N PHE A 146 6.64 8.85 -3.89
CA PHE A 146 6.33 7.53 -4.42
C PHE A 146 5.05 6.97 -3.80
N SER A 147 4.90 7.04 -2.48
CA SER A 147 3.68 6.60 -1.80
C SER A 147 2.45 7.35 -2.32
N SER A 148 2.51 8.67 -2.45
CA SER A 148 1.44 9.49 -3.03
C SER A 148 1.06 9.04 -4.44
N ALA A 149 2.04 8.90 -5.35
CA ALA A 149 1.79 8.50 -6.73
C ALA A 149 1.21 7.08 -6.83
N ILE A 150 1.73 6.15 -6.03
CA ILE A 150 1.29 4.76 -6.00
C ILE A 150 -0.17 4.66 -5.56
N TRP A 151 -0.54 5.34 -4.47
CA TRP A 151 -1.91 5.34 -3.98
C TRP A 151 -2.89 6.00 -4.95
N ALA A 152 -2.50 7.09 -5.59
CA ALA A 152 -3.32 7.73 -6.63
C ALA A 152 -3.60 6.76 -7.80
N ILE A 153 -2.58 6.09 -8.32
CA ILE A 153 -2.72 5.12 -9.42
C ILE A 153 -3.56 3.92 -8.98
N ALA A 154 -3.24 3.34 -7.82
CA ALA A 154 -3.86 2.11 -7.34
C ALA A 154 -5.34 2.31 -7.06
N LEU A 155 -5.74 3.39 -6.38
CA LEU A 155 -7.15 3.65 -6.11
C LEU A 155 -7.95 3.88 -7.39
N CYS A 156 -7.38 4.56 -8.38
CA CYS A 156 -8.05 4.72 -9.67
C CYS A 156 -8.31 3.37 -10.34
N LEU A 157 -7.27 2.53 -10.45
CA LEU A 157 -7.38 1.24 -11.12
C LEU A 157 -8.30 0.29 -10.36
N GLY A 158 -8.17 0.20 -9.03
CA GLY A 158 -9.05 -0.62 -8.22
C GLY A 158 -10.50 -0.15 -8.28
N SER A 159 -10.75 1.15 -8.31
CA SER A 159 -12.10 1.71 -8.45
C SER A 159 -12.72 1.41 -9.83
N VAL A 160 -11.92 1.42 -10.91
CA VAL A 160 -12.36 0.98 -12.25
C VAL A 160 -12.74 -0.50 -12.25
N VAL A 161 -11.90 -1.36 -11.66
CA VAL A 161 -12.20 -2.79 -11.54
C VAL A 161 -13.47 -3.00 -10.71
N GLY A 162 -13.59 -2.32 -9.58
CA GLY A 162 -14.70 -2.43 -8.66
C GLY A 162 -16.04 -2.14 -9.33
N ILE A 163 -16.14 -1.03 -10.05
CA ILE A 163 -17.38 -0.64 -10.72
C ILE A 163 -17.73 -1.55 -11.91
N ILE A 164 -16.74 -2.05 -12.65
CA ILE A 164 -16.99 -2.99 -13.75
C ILE A 164 -17.59 -4.29 -13.22
N VAL A 165 -17.02 -4.83 -12.13
CA VAL A 165 -17.52 -6.07 -11.52
C VAL A 165 -18.87 -5.83 -10.84
N TYR A 166 -19.03 -4.71 -10.13
CA TYR A 166 -20.31 -4.32 -9.52
C TYR A 166 -21.41 -4.19 -10.57
N ASN A 167 -21.18 -3.50 -11.69
CA ASN A 167 -22.18 -3.36 -12.74
C ASN A 167 -22.53 -4.68 -13.43
N SER A 168 -21.59 -5.62 -13.48
CA SER A 168 -21.80 -6.95 -14.09
C SER A 168 -22.56 -7.90 -13.17
N THR A 169 -22.36 -7.79 -11.86
CA THR A 169 -22.90 -8.73 -10.86
C THR A 169 -24.06 -8.16 -10.05
N ASN A 170 -24.19 -6.84 -9.98
CA ASN A 170 -25.02 -6.08 -9.04
C ASN A 170 -24.76 -6.41 -7.56
N LEU A 171 -23.57 -6.94 -7.23
CA LEU A 171 -23.17 -7.29 -5.88
C LEU A 171 -22.12 -6.31 -5.35
N PHE A 172 -22.29 -5.86 -4.10
CA PHE A 172 -21.29 -5.04 -3.39
C PHE A 172 -19.90 -5.71 -3.32
N LEU A 173 -19.86 -7.04 -3.40
CA LEU A 173 -18.62 -7.81 -3.49
C LEU A 173 -17.70 -7.34 -4.64
N GLY A 174 -18.27 -6.82 -5.73
CA GLY A 174 -17.48 -6.24 -6.83
C GLY A 174 -16.56 -5.12 -6.36
N GLU A 175 -17.03 -4.29 -5.43
CA GLU A 175 -16.25 -3.17 -4.88
C GLU A 175 -15.14 -3.64 -3.94
N ILE A 176 -15.41 -4.69 -3.15
CA ILE A 176 -14.39 -5.36 -2.33
C ILE A 176 -13.29 -5.96 -3.21
N ILE A 177 -13.65 -6.55 -4.36
CA ILE A 177 -12.69 -7.05 -5.34
C ILE A 177 -11.86 -5.88 -5.89
N GLY A 178 -12.49 -4.75 -6.21
CA GLY A 178 -11.79 -3.53 -6.62
C GLY A 178 -10.77 -3.03 -5.59
N LEU A 179 -11.14 -3.01 -4.31
CA LEU A 179 -10.22 -2.69 -3.21
C LEU A 179 -9.09 -3.72 -3.08
N GLY A 180 -9.37 -5.00 -3.26
CA GLY A 180 -8.34 -6.04 -3.34
C GLY A 180 -7.32 -5.76 -4.44
N PHE A 181 -7.78 -5.31 -5.61
CA PHE A 181 -6.89 -4.87 -6.70
C PHE A 181 -6.08 -3.63 -6.34
N THR A 182 -6.67 -2.63 -5.66
CA THR A 182 -5.93 -1.49 -5.12
C THR A 182 -4.76 -1.97 -4.26
N TRP A 183 -5.05 -2.79 -3.25
CA TRP A 183 -4.03 -3.27 -2.33
C TRP A 183 -2.96 -4.12 -3.00
N LEU A 184 -3.34 -4.92 -4.00
CA LEU A 184 -2.37 -5.67 -4.80
C LEU A 184 -1.40 -4.73 -5.52
N ILE A 185 -1.91 -3.72 -6.22
CA ILE A 185 -1.09 -2.73 -6.95
C ILE A 185 -0.21 -1.94 -5.98
N VAL A 186 -0.79 -1.43 -4.88
CA VAL A 186 -0.03 -0.72 -3.83
C VAL A 186 1.10 -1.61 -3.32
N SER A 187 0.80 -2.88 -3.02
CA SER A 187 1.80 -3.79 -2.46
C SER A 187 2.97 -4.03 -3.41
N ILE A 188 2.72 -4.25 -4.69
CA ILE A 188 3.79 -4.51 -5.68
C ILE A 188 4.65 -3.26 -5.83
N LEU A 189 4.04 -2.09 -6.04
CA LEU A 189 4.77 -0.86 -6.31
C LEU A 189 5.52 -0.34 -5.07
N THR A 190 4.90 -0.43 -3.88
CA THR A 190 5.59 -0.09 -2.63
C THR A 190 6.69 -1.08 -2.31
N GLY A 191 6.52 -2.38 -2.60
CA GLY A 191 7.56 -3.39 -2.45
C GLY A 191 8.78 -3.15 -3.33
N ILE A 192 8.57 -2.80 -4.61
CA ILE A 192 9.64 -2.39 -5.52
C ILE A 192 10.38 -1.17 -4.97
N THR A 193 9.63 -0.18 -4.49
CA THR A 193 10.20 1.08 -3.97
C THR A 193 10.97 0.84 -2.68
N ALA A 194 10.43 0.05 -1.76
CA ALA A 194 11.06 -0.30 -0.49
C ALA A 194 12.34 -1.10 -0.72
N TYR A 195 12.34 -2.06 -1.66
CA TYR A 195 13.55 -2.79 -2.01
C TYR A 195 14.65 -1.86 -2.48
N LYS A 196 14.34 -0.96 -3.43
CA LYS A 196 15.32 0.01 -3.98
C LYS A 196 15.83 1.01 -2.94
N LEU A 197 15.04 1.25 -1.89
CA LEU A 197 15.38 2.21 -0.86
C LEU A 197 16.28 1.61 0.23
N PHE A 198 16.09 0.32 0.55
CA PHE A 198 16.78 -0.34 1.65
C PHE A 198 17.87 -1.36 1.23
N ASN A 199 18.03 -1.61 -0.07
CA ASN A 199 19.06 -2.48 -0.67
C ASN A 199 19.76 -1.79 -1.84
#